data_AF-A0AAT9KZV0-F1
#
_entry.id   AF-A0AAT9KZV0-F1
#
_cell.length_a   1.000
_cell.length_b   1.000
_cell.length_c   1.000
_cell.angle_alpha   90.00
_cell.angle_beta   90.00
_cell.angle_gamma   90.00
#
_symmetry.space_group_name_H-M   'P 1'
#
loop_
_entity.id
_entity.type
_entity.pdbx_description
1 polymer ?
#
loop_
_entity_poly.entity_id
_entity_poly.type
_entity_poly.pdbx_seq_one_letter_code
_entity_poly.pdbx_strand_id
1 'polypeptide(L)'
;MLPKSHIWKELPNTTTSPHRAFVTALREIRECSSRTQAEIAKEAHQAATTLSNHLNGGRIPDEGLLREFCAAVEREVAGREPLPHSLSHLLELRAHAQKKHCECCQVGFPAATDEQHDQEQPAFPNPQNPPGQRRALRLLRQTRRRELSALREHERVPVPLGEGDRHPAQGAELTWTETGVVARFLADGRNRDAELLLWRAGAAYSADEVLKAVAACRSAGLRDAAETILINAAGRMDRQAVLNIAAALDHAGRPEDVSFLLAAAQAPEAAGVARSRPGG
;
A
#
# COMPACT_ATOMS: atom_id res chain seq x y z
N MET A 1 -29.07 -2.96 -31.84
CA MET A 1 -28.98 -1.82 -30.90
C MET A 1 -27.54 -1.37 -30.90
N LEU A 2 -27.28 -0.11 -31.26
CA LEU A 2 -25.92 0.40 -31.36
C LEU A 2 -25.25 0.42 -29.98
N PRO A 3 -24.02 -0.10 -29.84
CA PRO A 3 -23.30 -0.06 -28.57
C PRO A 3 -23.11 1.41 -28.16
N LYS A 4 -23.45 1.73 -26.92
CA LYS A 4 -23.21 3.05 -26.35
C LYS A 4 -21.70 3.27 -26.36
N SER A 5 -21.22 4.15 -27.26
CA SER A 5 -19.82 4.58 -27.31
C SER A 5 -19.47 5.16 -25.94
N HIS A 6 -18.72 4.41 -25.16
CA HIS A 6 -18.32 4.85 -23.84
C HIS A 6 -17.19 5.86 -24.03
N ILE A 7 -17.31 7.05 -23.46
CA ILE A 7 -16.24 8.05 -23.53
C ILE A 7 -15.14 7.57 -22.59
N TRP A 8 -14.09 7.00 -23.18
CA TRP A 8 -12.94 6.53 -22.45
C TRP A 8 -12.00 7.68 -22.10
N LYS A 9 -11.34 7.60 -20.94
CA LYS A 9 -10.22 8.50 -20.64
C LYS A 9 -9.08 8.21 -21.62
N GLU A 10 -8.43 9.29 -22.06
CA GLU A 10 -7.20 9.21 -22.82
C GLU A 10 -6.15 8.44 -22.00
N LEU A 11 -5.46 7.52 -22.67
CA LEU A 11 -4.41 6.74 -22.04
C LEU A 11 -3.20 7.64 -21.77
N PRO A 12 -2.56 7.56 -20.59
CA PRO A 12 -1.38 8.35 -20.28
C PRO A 12 -0.30 8.21 -21.35
N ASN A 13 0.39 9.31 -21.68
CA ASN A 13 1.44 9.27 -22.70
C ASN A 13 2.63 8.35 -22.34
N THR A 14 2.79 8.06 -21.06
CA THR A 14 3.78 7.14 -20.48
C THR A 14 3.48 5.66 -20.72
N THR A 15 2.32 5.32 -21.27
CA THR A 15 1.90 3.93 -21.52
C THR A 15 2.59 3.38 -22.76
N THR A 16 3.26 2.23 -22.63
CA THR A 16 3.94 1.55 -23.74
C THR A 16 2.96 1.14 -24.85
N SER A 17 3.43 1.08 -26.10
CA SER A 17 2.61 0.68 -27.25
C SER A 17 1.89 -0.68 -27.03
N PRO A 18 2.56 -1.73 -26.51
CA PRO A 18 1.88 -3.00 -26.21
C PRO A 18 0.81 -2.90 -25.12
N HIS A 19 1.03 -2.07 -24.09
CA HIS A 19 0.04 -1.86 -23.05
C HIS A 19 -1.16 -1.06 -23.58
N ARG A 20 -0.95 -0.08 -24.46
CA ARG A 20 -2.05 0.61 -25.14
C ARG A 20 -2.86 -0.35 -26.01
N ALA A 21 -2.21 -1.20 -26.80
CA ALA A 21 -2.88 -2.20 -27.64
C ALA A 21 -3.75 -3.16 -26.80
N PHE A 22 -3.21 -3.63 -25.66
CA PHE A 22 -3.94 -4.47 -24.72
C PHE A 22 -5.19 -3.77 -24.15
N VAL A 23 -5.07 -2.52 -23.72
CA VAL A 23 -6.20 -1.78 -23.14
C VAL A 23 -7.26 -1.46 -24.18
N THR A 24 -6.86 -1.14 -25.41
CA THR A 24 -7.79 -0.95 -26.53
C THR A 24 -8.59 -2.24 -26.80
N ALA A 25 -7.92 -3.38 -26.88
CA ALA A 25 -8.60 -4.67 -27.08
C ALA A 25 -9.59 -5.00 -25.94
N LEU A 26 -9.26 -4.68 -24.69
CA LEU A 26 -10.18 -4.82 -23.56
C LEU A 26 -11.41 -3.92 -23.67
N ARG A 27 -11.23 -2.66 -24.11
CA ARG A 27 -12.33 -1.71 -24.31
C ARG A 27 -13.27 -2.19 -25.42
N GLU A 28 -12.73 -2.69 -26.51
CA GLU A 28 -13.50 -3.22 -27.64
C GLU A 28 -14.34 -4.44 -27.23
N ILE A 29 -13.78 -5.38 -26.45
CA ILE A 29 -14.57 -6.49 -25.89
C ILE A 29 -15.68 -5.98 -24.95
N ARG A 30 -15.37 -5.01 -24.09
CA ARG A 30 -16.37 -4.41 -23.21
C ARG A 30 -17.52 -3.80 -24.01
N GLU A 31 -17.23 -3.15 -25.13
CA GLU A 31 -18.24 -2.49 -25.97
C GLU A 31 -19.21 -3.46 -26.65
N CYS A 32 -18.87 -4.75 -26.73
CA CYS A 32 -19.80 -5.80 -27.18
C CYS A 32 -20.90 -6.10 -26.17
N SER A 33 -20.69 -5.77 -24.89
CA SER A 33 -21.66 -5.96 -23.81
C SER A 33 -22.58 -4.75 -23.66
N SER A 34 -23.86 -5.02 -23.38
CA SER A 34 -24.84 -3.99 -23.01
C SER A 34 -24.89 -3.72 -21.51
N ARG A 35 -24.26 -4.58 -20.71
CA ARG A 35 -24.22 -4.49 -19.24
C ARG A 35 -23.34 -3.35 -18.77
N THR A 36 -23.64 -2.87 -17.57
CA THR A 36 -22.81 -1.89 -16.90
C THR A 36 -21.49 -2.52 -16.49
N GLN A 37 -20.44 -1.70 -16.36
CA GLN A 37 -19.14 -2.17 -15.91
C GLN A 37 -19.21 -2.82 -14.52
N ALA A 38 -20.11 -2.36 -13.65
CA ALA A 38 -20.30 -2.94 -12.32
C ALA A 38 -20.92 -4.34 -12.36
N GLU A 39 -21.85 -4.59 -13.29
CA GLU A 39 -22.46 -5.90 -13.49
C GLU A 39 -21.45 -6.91 -14.06
N ILE A 40 -20.68 -6.51 -15.08
CA ILE A 40 -19.62 -7.34 -15.64
C ILE A 40 -18.57 -7.65 -14.57
N ALA A 41 -18.16 -6.66 -13.77
CA ALA A 41 -17.21 -6.86 -12.69
C ALA A 41 -17.73 -7.85 -11.65
N LYS A 42 -19.00 -7.73 -11.25
CA LYS A 42 -19.65 -8.64 -10.30
C LYS A 42 -19.68 -10.09 -10.81
N GLU A 43 -19.97 -10.27 -12.10
CA GLU A 43 -20.02 -11.59 -12.75
C GLU A 43 -18.63 -12.19 -13.01
N ALA A 44 -17.63 -11.34 -13.21
CA ALA A 44 -16.23 -11.70 -13.32
C ALA A 44 -15.50 -11.64 -11.96
N HIS A 45 -16.25 -11.81 -10.86
CA HIS A 45 -15.75 -11.88 -9.48
C HIS A 45 -14.70 -10.82 -9.08
N GLN A 46 -14.77 -9.63 -9.66
CA GLN A 46 -13.83 -8.53 -9.43
C GLN A 46 -14.54 -7.27 -8.96
N ALA A 47 -13.83 -6.41 -8.23
CA ALA A 47 -14.37 -5.12 -7.84
C ALA A 47 -14.54 -4.22 -9.08
N ALA A 48 -15.64 -3.46 -9.14
CA ALA A 48 -15.91 -2.54 -10.25
C ALA A 48 -14.80 -1.50 -10.45
N THR A 49 -14.15 -1.09 -9.36
CA THR A 49 -12.97 -0.19 -9.37
C THR A 49 -11.74 -0.86 -9.99
N THR A 50 -11.54 -2.15 -9.75
CA THR A 50 -10.46 -2.96 -10.36
C THR A 50 -10.65 -3.04 -11.88
N LEU A 51 -11.85 -3.42 -12.33
CA LEU A 51 -12.17 -3.44 -13.76
C LEU A 51 -12.01 -2.06 -14.42
N SER A 52 -12.40 -0.98 -13.71
CA SER A 52 -12.20 0.38 -14.19
C SER A 52 -10.72 0.72 -14.37
N ASN A 53 -9.88 0.32 -13.42
CA ASN A 53 -8.45 0.55 -13.48
C ASN A 53 -7.80 -0.16 -14.67
N HIS A 54 -8.21 -1.41 -14.95
CA HIS A 54 -7.75 -2.17 -16.11
C HIS A 54 -8.15 -1.52 -17.43
N LEU A 55 -9.41 -1.10 -17.56
CA LEU A 55 -9.93 -0.43 -18.77
C LEU A 55 -9.35 0.97 -19.00
N ASN A 56 -8.79 1.60 -17.96
CA ASN A 56 -8.14 2.91 -18.06
C ASN A 56 -6.61 2.82 -18.21
N GLY A 57 -6.06 1.62 -18.44
CA GLY A 57 -4.62 1.43 -18.64
C GLY A 57 -3.78 1.65 -17.39
N GLY A 58 -4.38 1.44 -16.22
CA GLY A 58 -3.66 1.39 -14.96
C GLY A 58 -2.89 0.07 -14.83
N ARG A 59 -3.45 -0.87 -14.06
CA ARG A 59 -2.82 -2.17 -13.81
C ARG A 59 -3.16 -3.14 -14.95
N ILE A 60 -2.22 -3.98 -15.35
CA ILE A 60 -2.52 -5.13 -16.23
C ILE A 60 -3.20 -6.21 -15.37
N PRO A 61 -4.38 -6.73 -15.74
CA PRO A 61 -5.07 -7.76 -14.99
C PRO A 61 -4.28 -9.08 -15.01
N ASP A 62 -4.48 -9.88 -13.97
CA ASP A 62 -3.98 -11.25 -13.93
C ASP A 62 -4.77 -12.12 -14.90
N GLU A 63 -4.15 -13.23 -15.31
CA GLU A 63 -4.72 -14.11 -16.32
C GLU A 63 -6.10 -14.67 -15.90
N GLY A 64 -6.28 -15.00 -14.61
CA GLY A 64 -7.57 -15.43 -14.08
C GLY A 64 -8.65 -14.36 -14.23
N LEU A 65 -8.36 -13.12 -13.83
CA LEU A 65 -9.30 -11.99 -13.94
C LEU A 65 -9.66 -11.68 -15.40
N LEU A 66 -8.69 -11.83 -16.31
CA LEU A 66 -8.90 -11.64 -17.73
C LEU A 66 -9.82 -12.72 -18.32
N ARG A 67 -9.61 -13.99 -17.94
CA ARG A 67 -10.47 -15.11 -18.36
C ARG A 67 -11.90 -14.92 -17.84
N GLU A 68 -12.06 -14.56 -16.57
CA GLU A 68 -13.36 -14.33 -15.95
C GLU A 68 -14.12 -13.16 -16.61
N PHE A 69 -13.40 -12.09 -16.96
CA PHE A 69 -13.94 -10.96 -17.71
C PHE A 69 -14.43 -11.39 -19.09
N CYS A 70 -13.59 -12.07 -19.89
CA CYS A 70 -13.99 -12.55 -21.21
C CYS A 70 -15.17 -13.51 -21.11
N ALA A 71 -15.15 -14.46 -20.17
CA ALA A 71 -16.24 -15.41 -19.97
C ALA A 71 -17.55 -14.72 -19.55
N ALA A 72 -17.51 -13.63 -18.77
CA ALA A 72 -18.70 -12.86 -18.42
C ALA A 72 -19.32 -12.18 -19.66
N VAL A 73 -18.49 -11.59 -20.52
CA VAL A 73 -18.94 -10.97 -21.77
C VAL A 73 -19.40 -12.02 -22.77
N GLU A 74 -18.66 -13.11 -22.95
CA GLU A 74 -19.01 -14.22 -23.85
C GLU A 74 -20.36 -14.85 -23.47
N ARG A 75 -20.66 -15.01 -22.18
CA ARG A 75 -21.97 -15.53 -21.73
C ARG A 75 -23.14 -14.63 -22.12
N GLU A 76 -22.94 -13.32 -22.19
CA GLU A 76 -23.98 -12.38 -22.65
C GLU A 76 -24.11 -12.37 -24.17
N VAL A 77 -22.99 -12.46 -24.86
CA VAL A 77 -22.92 -12.39 -26.33
C VAL A 77 -23.13 -13.78 -26.95
N ALA A 78 -23.24 -14.85 -26.15
CA ALA A 78 -23.51 -16.21 -26.58
C ALA A 78 -24.80 -16.26 -27.43
N GLY A 79 -24.63 -16.37 -28.76
CA GLY A 79 -25.71 -16.31 -29.75
C GLY A 79 -25.69 -15.08 -30.68
N ARG A 80 -24.72 -14.17 -30.53
CA ARG A 80 -24.43 -13.04 -31.42
C ARG A 80 -23.08 -13.22 -32.14
N GLU A 81 -22.66 -12.21 -32.90
CA GLU A 81 -21.36 -12.18 -33.55
C GLU A 81 -20.20 -12.47 -32.58
N PRO A 82 -19.14 -13.15 -33.04
CA PRO A 82 -17.97 -13.45 -32.22
C PRO A 82 -17.32 -12.17 -31.70
N LEU A 83 -16.71 -12.26 -30.50
CA LEU A 83 -15.96 -11.14 -29.93
C LEU A 83 -14.85 -10.66 -30.89
N PRO A 84 -14.54 -9.35 -30.90
CA PRO A 84 -13.53 -8.77 -31.79
C PRO A 84 -12.13 -9.35 -31.55
N HIS A 85 -11.86 -9.82 -30.32
CA HIS A 85 -10.60 -10.42 -29.93
C HIS A 85 -10.83 -11.73 -29.18
N SER A 86 -10.06 -12.75 -29.54
CA SER A 86 -10.04 -14.01 -28.80
C SER A 86 -9.31 -13.85 -27.47
N LEU A 87 -9.65 -14.69 -26.48
CA LEU A 87 -8.91 -14.78 -25.23
C LEU A 87 -7.41 -15.03 -25.46
N SER A 88 -7.06 -15.87 -26.44
CA SER A 88 -5.65 -16.13 -26.80
C SER A 88 -4.92 -14.86 -27.23
N HIS A 89 -5.56 -14.03 -28.06
CA HIS A 89 -4.99 -12.77 -28.53
C HIS A 89 -4.77 -11.78 -27.37
N LEU A 90 -5.72 -11.69 -26.42
CA LEU A 90 -5.54 -10.86 -25.23
C LEU A 90 -4.41 -11.34 -24.32
N LEU A 91 -4.23 -12.66 -24.17
CA LEU A 91 -3.14 -13.23 -23.38
C LEU A 91 -1.78 -12.95 -24.01
N GLU A 92 -1.69 -13.01 -25.35
CA GLU A 92 -0.50 -12.58 -26.08
C GLU A 92 -0.22 -11.10 -25.84
N LEU A 93 -1.20 -10.22 -26.00
CA LEU A 93 -1.05 -8.78 -25.74
C LEU A 93 -0.65 -8.50 -24.30
N ARG A 94 -1.22 -9.23 -23.32
CA ARG A 94 -0.83 -9.17 -21.90
C ARG A 94 0.63 -9.53 -21.70
N ALA A 95 1.09 -10.63 -22.29
CA ALA A 95 2.49 -11.05 -22.20
C ALA A 95 3.44 -10.00 -22.80
N HIS A 96 3.06 -9.38 -23.92
CA HIS A 96 3.83 -8.28 -24.51
C HIS A 96 3.82 -7.01 -23.66
N ALA A 97 2.68 -6.69 -23.04
CA ALA A 97 2.56 -5.55 -22.12
C ALA A 97 3.34 -5.75 -20.81
N GLN A 98 3.58 -6.99 -20.40
CA GLN A 98 4.39 -7.34 -19.22
C GLN A 98 5.89 -7.47 -19.52
N LYS A 99 6.30 -7.64 -20.78
CA LYS A 99 7.71 -7.66 -21.17
C LYS A 99 8.34 -6.28 -20.93
N LYS A 100 9.30 -6.23 -20.00
CA LYS A 100 10.10 -5.02 -19.72
C LYS A 100 10.89 -4.63 -20.97
N HIS A 101 10.63 -3.44 -21.52
CA HIS A 101 11.42 -2.89 -22.63
C HIS A 101 12.77 -2.30 -22.19
N CYS A 102 12.97 -2.01 -20.90
CA CYS A 102 14.28 -1.75 -20.27
C CYS A 102 14.20 -2.03 -18.76
N GLU A 103 15.36 -2.15 -18.08
CA GLU A 103 15.46 -2.26 -16.61
C GLU A 103 14.90 -1.02 -15.88
N CYS A 104 14.80 0.11 -16.59
CA CYS A 104 14.27 1.39 -16.13
C CYS A 104 12.74 1.55 -16.22
N CYS A 105 12.04 0.66 -16.95
CA CYS A 105 10.61 0.79 -17.18
C CYS A 105 9.84 -0.21 -16.32
N GLN A 106 9.16 0.28 -15.27
CA GLN A 106 8.20 -0.54 -14.51
C GLN A 106 6.97 -0.84 -15.37
N VAL A 107 6.94 -2.02 -15.99
CA VAL A 107 5.69 -2.62 -16.45
C VAL A 107 5.12 -3.48 -15.33
N GLY A 108 3.90 -3.14 -14.91
CA GLY A 108 2.99 -3.95 -14.10
C GLY A 108 3.63 -4.77 -12.97
N PHE A 109 3.60 -4.20 -11.75
CA PHE A 109 3.81 -4.80 -10.41
C PHE A 109 5.25 -4.95 -9.87
N PRO A 110 5.45 -4.97 -8.53
CA PRO A 110 6.28 -5.98 -7.89
C PRO A 110 5.46 -7.28 -7.73
N ALA A 111 5.96 -8.36 -8.34
CA ALA A 111 5.34 -9.66 -8.46
C ALA A 111 5.01 -10.33 -7.12
N ALA A 112 3.82 -10.92 -7.05
CA ALA A 112 3.55 -12.07 -6.19
C ALA A 112 3.64 -13.32 -7.07
N THR A 113 4.54 -14.23 -6.74
CA THR A 113 4.62 -15.56 -7.35
C THR A 113 3.51 -16.44 -6.81
N ASP A 114 2.72 -17.00 -7.72
CA ASP A 114 1.73 -18.06 -7.52
C ASP A 114 2.40 -19.41 -7.20
N GLU A 115 1.84 -20.15 -6.24
CA GLU A 115 1.64 -21.60 -6.37
C GLU A 115 0.21 -21.97 -5.91
N GLN A 116 -0.61 -22.25 -6.92
CA GLN A 116 -1.67 -23.26 -7.09
C GLN A 116 -2.57 -23.70 -5.91
N HIS A 117 -3.88 -23.69 -6.23
CA HIS A 117 -4.96 -24.37 -5.52
C HIS A 117 -4.81 -25.89 -5.59
N ASP A 118 -4.93 -26.57 -4.46
CA ASP A 118 -5.88 -27.67 -4.29
C ASP A 118 -6.32 -27.82 -2.83
N GLN A 119 -7.52 -28.37 -2.67
CA GLN A 119 -8.43 -28.25 -1.54
C GLN A 119 -7.93 -28.85 -0.21
N GLU A 120 -7.84 -28.01 0.81
CA GLU A 120 -8.30 -28.27 2.18
C GLU A 120 -8.42 -26.90 2.85
N GLN A 121 -9.49 -26.63 3.59
CA GLN A 121 -9.66 -25.36 4.28
C GLN A 121 -8.77 -25.35 5.54
N PRO A 122 -7.71 -24.52 5.67
CA PRO A 122 -6.96 -24.42 6.91
C PRO A 122 -7.08 -23.01 7.51
N ALA A 123 -6.99 -22.92 8.82
CA ALA A 123 -6.93 -21.67 9.55
C ALA A 123 -5.88 -20.71 8.95
N PHE A 124 -6.26 -19.44 8.77
CA PHE A 124 -5.41 -18.36 8.27
C PHE A 124 -3.97 -18.44 8.84
N PRO A 125 -2.92 -18.33 8.00
CA PRO A 125 -1.57 -18.19 8.48
C PRO A 125 -1.44 -16.84 9.18
N ASN A 126 -1.24 -16.91 10.49
CA ASN A 126 -0.72 -15.84 11.32
C ASN A 126 0.48 -15.20 10.60
N PRO A 127 0.54 -13.87 10.40
CA PRO A 127 1.79 -13.24 9.99
C PRO A 127 2.74 -13.41 11.17
N GLN A 128 3.52 -14.49 11.13
CA GLN A 128 4.70 -14.65 11.96
C GLN A 128 5.71 -13.63 11.45
N ASN A 129 5.56 -12.40 11.95
CA ASN A 129 6.72 -11.54 12.15
C ASN A 129 7.79 -12.44 12.78
N PRO A 130 9.01 -12.53 12.23
CA PRO A 130 10.03 -13.41 12.76
C PRO A 130 10.14 -13.17 14.27
N PRO A 131 10.21 -14.24 15.11
CA PRO A 131 10.18 -14.10 16.57
C PRO A 131 11.26 -13.14 17.10
N GLY A 132 12.33 -12.92 16.34
CA GLY A 132 13.33 -11.87 16.58
C GLY A 132 12.77 -10.46 16.52
N GLN A 133 11.94 -10.10 15.53
CA GLN A 133 11.32 -8.77 15.42
C GLN A 133 10.33 -8.53 16.56
N ARG A 134 9.46 -9.50 16.89
CA ARG A 134 8.53 -9.36 18.03
C ARG A 134 9.25 -9.28 19.38
N ARG A 135 10.36 -10.01 19.57
CA ARG A 135 11.20 -9.91 20.78
C ARG A 135 11.97 -8.60 20.86
N ALA A 136 12.57 -8.12 19.77
CA ALA A 136 13.26 -6.84 19.72
C ALA A 136 12.29 -5.68 20.00
N LEU A 137 11.10 -5.70 19.39
CA LEU A 137 10.02 -4.75 19.66
C LEU A 137 9.53 -4.79 21.12
N ARG A 138 9.45 -5.99 21.72
CA ARG A 138 9.06 -6.14 23.13
C ARG A 138 10.16 -5.66 24.09
N LEU A 139 11.43 -5.87 23.76
CA LEU A 139 12.58 -5.40 24.53
C LEU A 139 12.70 -3.87 24.48
N LEU A 140 12.56 -3.26 23.29
CA LEU A 140 12.57 -1.81 23.12
C LEU A 140 11.38 -1.13 23.82
N ARG A 141 10.20 -1.76 23.81
CA ARG A 141 9.03 -1.30 24.59
C ARG A 141 9.25 -1.39 26.10
N GLN A 142 9.99 -2.41 26.57
CA GLN A 142 10.28 -2.60 28.00
C GLN A 142 11.37 -1.66 28.52
N THR A 143 12.43 -1.41 27.76
CA THR A 143 13.47 -0.44 28.14
C THR A 143 12.89 0.98 28.25
N ARG A 144 12.10 1.40 27.25
CA ARG A 144 11.47 2.73 27.26
C ARG A 144 10.44 2.91 28.38
N ARG A 145 9.69 1.87 28.77
CA ARG A 145 8.77 1.92 29.93
C ARG A 145 9.51 2.07 31.26
N ARG A 146 10.71 1.49 31.39
CA ARG A 146 11.53 1.62 32.60
C ARG A 146 12.16 3.01 32.71
N GLU A 147 12.65 3.56 31.59
CA GLU A 147 13.19 4.92 31.54
C GLU A 147 12.13 5.99 31.87
N LEU A 148 10.91 5.86 31.31
CA LEU A 148 9.80 6.78 31.60
C LEU A 148 9.27 6.66 33.03
N SER A 149 9.35 5.48 33.65
CA SER A 149 8.97 5.29 35.06
C SER A 149 10.01 5.91 36.00
N ALA A 150 11.29 5.80 35.66
CA ALA A 150 12.39 6.43 36.40
C ALA A 150 12.35 7.98 36.32
N LEU A 151 11.92 8.53 35.17
CA LEU A 151 11.70 9.98 35.02
C LEU A 151 10.47 10.47 35.80
N ARG A 152 9.39 9.68 35.85
CA ARG A 152 8.19 10.00 36.65
C ARG A 152 8.40 9.93 38.16
N GLU A 153 9.36 9.14 38.64
CA GLU A 153 9.74 9.15 40.05
C GLU A 153 10.48 10.43 40.45
N HIS A 154 11.15 11.10 39.50
CA HIS A 154 11.85 12.38 39.72
C HIS A 154 10.93 13.61 39.61
N GLU A 155 9.68 13.46 39.17
CA GLU A 155 8.74 14.57 38.93
C GLU A 155 7.72 14.76 40.08
N ARG A 156 7.89 14.07 41.21
CA ARG A 156 7.09 14.29 42.42
C ARG A 156 7.70 15.38 43.30
N VAL A 157 7.68 16.61 42.81
CA VAL A 157 7.93 17.81 43.63
C VAL A 157 6.76 18.78 43.42
N PRO A 158 6.20 19.43 44.46
CA PRO A 158 4.98 20.22 44.32
C PRO A 158 5.31 21.54 43.60
N VAL A 159 4.81 21.72 42.38
CA VAL A 159 4.92 22.99 41.64
C VAL A 159 3.72 23.88 42.00
N PRO A 160 3.92 25.14 42.44
CA PRO A 160 2.84 26.09 42.67
C PRO A 160 2.11 26.49 41.39
N LEU A 161 0.78 26.67 41.48
CA LEU A 161 -0.09 27.12 40.39
C LEU A 161 0.16 28.60 40.07
N GLY A 162 0.64 28.88 38.85
CA GLY A 162 0.71 30.22 38.28
C GLY A 162 -0.31 30.36 37.15
N GLU A 163 -1.29 31.22 37.37
CA GLU A 163 -2.36 31.62 36.44
C GLU A 163 -1.82 32.04 35.07
N GLY A 164 -2.53 31.63 34.04
CA GLY A 164 -2.24 31.98 32.66
C GLY A 164 -3.21 31.28 31.75
N ASP A 165 -4.37 31.90 31.58
CA ASP A 165 -5.48 31.49 30.72
C ASP A 165 -5.05 31.58 29.24
N ARG A 166 -4.18 30.65 28.82
CA ARG A 166 -3.88 30.43 27.40
C ARG A 166 -4.90 29.47 26.87
N HIS A 167 -5.88 30.01 26.16
CA HIS A 167 -6.70 29.25 25.22
C HIS A 167 -5.79 28.32 24.42
N PRO A 168 -5.97 26.98 24.46
CA PRO A 168 -5.28 26.12 23.51
C PRO A 168 -5.80 26.50 22.12
N ALA A 169 -4.88 26.86 21.24
CA ALA A 169 -5.14 27.21 19.86
C ALA A 169 -6.13 26.21 19.24
N GLN A 170 -7.27 26.73 18.81
CA GLN A 170 -8.20 26.00 17.96
C GLN A 170 -7.45 25.48 16.73
N GLY A 171 -7.54 24.17 16.51
CA GLY A 171 -7.28 23.53 15.22
C GLY A 171 -5.83 23.55 14.74
N ALA A 172 -5.00 22.66 15.25
CA ALA A 172 -3.89 22.14 14.44
C ALA A 172 -4.52 21.47 13.21
N GLU A 173 -4.59 22.22 12.12
CA GLU A 173 -5.09 21.80 10.81
C GLU A 173 -4.44 20.45 10.49
N LEU A 174 -5.27 19.39 10.40
CA LEU A 174 -4.82 18.04 10.11
C LEU A 174 -4.33 18.03 8.65
N THR A 175 -3.06 18.38 8.44
CA THR A 175 -2.45 18.52 7.11
C THR A 175 -2.39 17.20 6.35
N TRP A 176 -2.50 16.06 7.05
CA TRP A 176 -2.74 14.76 6.46
C TRP A 176 -4.21 14.37 6.61
N THR A 177 -4.95 14.36 5.49
CA THR A 177 -6.41 14.19 5.43
C THR A 177 -6.89 12.87 6.04
N GLU A 178 -6.02 11.87 6.10
CA GLU A 178 -6.32 10.53 6.55
C GLU A 178 -6.12 10.34 8.07
N THR A 179 -5.58 11.35 8.78
CA THR A 179 -5.34 11.26 10.23
C THR A 179 -6.64 10.98 11.00
N GLY A 180 -7.74 11.64 10.62
CA GLY A 180 -9.06 11.39 11.21
C GLY A 180 -9.61 9.99 10.90
N VAL A 181 -9.26 9.44 9.73
CA VAL A 181 -9.65 8.08 9.33
C VAL A 181 -8.87 7.04 10.14
N VAL A 182 -7.57 7.25 10.33
CA VAL A 182 -6.72 6.39 11.18
C VAL A 182 -7.22 6.42 12.63
N ALA A 183 -7.48 7.62 13.18
CA ALA A 183 -8.00 7.77 14.53
C ALA A 183 -9.31 6.98 14.73
N ARG A 184 -10.24 7.10 13.77
CA ARG A 184 -11.51 6.37 13.79
C ARG A 184 -11.32 4.85 13.69
N PHE A 185 -10.47 4.37 12.78
CA PHE A 185 -10.21 2.93 12.67
C PHE A 185 -9.58 2.34 13.94
N LEU A 186 -8.69 3.08 14.61
CA LEU A 186 -8.14 2.66 15.90
C LEU A 186 -9.20 2.65 17.00
N ALA A 187 -10.07 3.66 17.05
CA ALA A 187 -11.17 3.74 18.02
C ALA A 187 -12.19 2.60 17.82
N ASP A 188 -12.49 2.26 16.57
CA ASP A 188 -13.44 1.19 16.20
C ASP A 188 -12.82 -0.22 16.28
N GLY A 189 -11.56 -0.35 16.74
CA GLY A 189 -10.84 -1.62 16.83
C GLY A 189 -10.46 -2.23 15.47
N ARG A 190 -10.62 -1.48 14.38
CA ARG A 190 -10.26 -1.86 13.00
C ARG A 190 -8.76 -1.67 12.74
N ASN A 191 -7.95 -2.32 13.59
CA ASN A 191 -6.50 -2.18 13.59
C ASN A 191 -5.84 -2.51 12.24
N ARG A 192 -6.38 -3.48 11.50
CA ARG A 192 -5.86 -3.88 10.18
C ARG A 192 -5.98 -2.77 9.14
N ASP A 193 -7.09 -2.03 9.15
CA ASP A 193 -7.33 -0.94 8.21
C ASP A 193 -6.47 0.28 8.56
N ALA A 194 -6.30 0.56 9.86
CA ALA A 194 -5.36 1.57 10.34
C ALA A 194 -3.91 1.21 9.94
N GLU A 195 -3.51 -0.04 10.18
CA GLU A 195 -2.16 -0.52 9.87
C GLU A 195 -1.85 -0.43 8.36
N LEU A 196 -2.81 -0.74 7.49
CA LEU A 196 -2.64 -0.60 6.04
C LEU A 196 -2.38 0.85 5.62
N LEU A 197 -3.11 1.81 6.21
CA LEU A 197 -2.91 3.24 5.92
C LEU A 197 -1.55 3.73 6.41
N LEU A 198 -1.16 3.33 7.62
CA LEU A 198 0.14 3.69 8.20
C LEU A 198 1.31 3.05 7.44
N TRP A 199 1.14 1.82 6.98
CA TRP A 199 2.10 1.15 6.12
C TRP A 199 2.27 1.89 4.80
N ARG A 200 1.17 2.24 4.12
CA ARG A 200 1.23 2.98 2.86
C ARG A 200 1.90 4.34 3.03
N ALA A 201 1.57 5.06 4.09
CA ALA A 201 2.18 6.34 4.40
C ALA A 201 3.70 6.21 4.59
N GLY A 202 4.16 5.21 5.35
CA GLY A 202 5.59 4.98 5.53
C GLY A 202 6.30 4.44 4.30
N ALA A 203 5.67 3.58 3.50
CA ALA A 203 6.33 2.87 2.40
C ALA A 203 6.36 3.65 1.07
N ALA A 204 5.34 4.46 0.78
CA ALA A 204 5.13 5.02 -0.57
C ALA A 204 5.20 6.54 -0.66
N TYR A 205 4.95 7.27 0.43
CA TYR A 205 4.88 8.73 0.39
C TYR A 205 6.25 9.38 0.15
N SER A 206 6.24 10.60 -0.37
CA SER A 206 7.44 11.45 -0.42
C SER A 206 7.90 11.87 0.98
N ALA A 207 9.11 12.43 1.08
CA ALA A 207 9.67 12.87 2.36
C ALA A 207 8.80 13.93 3.07
N ASP A 208 8.28 14.89 2.31
CA ASP A 208 7.40 15.94 2.82
C ASP A 208 6.05 15.37 3.29
N GLU A 209 5.48 14.43 2.54
CA GLU A 209 4.23 13.76 2.91
C GLU A 209 4.39 12.86 4.16
N VAL A 210 5.52 12.16 4.31
CA VAL A 210 5.83 11.41 5.53
C VAL A 210 5.95 12.36 6.73
N LEU A 211 6.66 13.49 6.57
CA LEU A 211 6.75 14.52 7.60
C LEU A 211 5.36 15.01 8.04
N LYS A 212 4.49 15.36 7.07
CA LYS A 212 3.10 15.80 7.34
C LYS A 212 2.30 14.74 8.09
N ALA A 213 2.35 13.48 7.64
CA ALA A 213 1.61 12.38 8.26
C ALA A 213 2.10 12.08 9.69
N VAL A 214 3.41 12.09 9.92
CA VAL A 214 4.00 11.90 11.25
C VAL A 214 3.64 13.07 12.16
N ALA A 215 3.77 14.31 11.68
CA ALA A 215 3.41 15.50 12.45
C ALA A 215 1.92 15.49 12.85
N ALA A 216 1.03 15.14 11.92
CA ALA A 216 -0.41 15.04 12.18
C ALA A 216 -0.75 13.91 13.17
N CYS A 217 -0.10 12.74 13.07
CA CYS A 217 -0.27 11.69 14.07
C CYS A 217 0.22 12.13 15.46
N ARG A 218 1.34 12.85 15.53
CA ARG A 218 1.90 13.35 16.80
C ARG A 218 1.00 14.40 17.43
N SER A 219 0.48 15.35 16.66
CA SER A 219 -0.45 16.39 17.15
C SER A 219 -1.79 15.80 17.60
N ALA A 220 -2.26 14.73 16.95
CA ALA A 220 -3.46 13.99 17.35
C ALA A 220 -3.24 13.04 18.55
N GLY A 221 -2.02 12.98 19.12
CA GLY A 221 -1.70 12.08 20.23
C GLY A 221 -1.53 10.60 19.83
N LEU A 222 -1.61 10.28 18.54
CA LEU A 222 -1.46 8.93 17.98
C LEU A 222 0.03 8.55 17.85
N ARG A 223 0.73 8.47 18.98
CA ARG A 223 2.18 8.24 19.03
C ARG A 223 2.60 6.92 18.38
N ASP A 224 1.85 5.85 18.64
CA ASP A 224 2.14 4.52 18.08
C ASP A 224 1.95 4.51 16.56
N ALA A 225 0.96 5.25 16.04
CA ALA A 225 0.72 5.37 14.61
C ALA A 225 1.87 6.11 13.89
N ALA A 226 2.35 7.21 14.49
CA ALA A 226 3.52 7.94 13.99
C ALA A 226 4.77 7.05 13.94
N GLU A 227 5.01 6.25 14.98
CA GLU A 227 6.13 5.30 15.02
C GLU A 227 5.99 4.20 13.96
N THR A 228 4.79 3.67 13.73
CA THR A 228 4.53 2.71 12.65
C THR A 228 4.85 3.30 11.27
N ILE A 229 4.50 4.56 11.00
CA ILE A 229 4.87 5.23 9.74
C ILE A 229 6.40 5.28 9.59
N LEU A 230 7.11 5.70 10.64
CA LEU A 230 8.58 5.80 10.62
C LEU A 230 9.27 4.44 10.47
N ILE A 231 8.74 3.38 11.09
CA ILE A 231 9.27 2.01 10.92
C ILE A 231 9.15 1.57 9.45
N ASN A 232 7.99 1.81 8.83
CA ASN A 232 7.77 1.45 7.44
C ASN A 232 8.61 2.31 6.48
N ALA A 233 8.85 3.57 6.83
CA ALA A 233 9.79 4.44 6.11
C ALA A 233 11.24 3.95 6.23
N ALA A 234 11.67 3.51 7.40
CA ALA A 234 13.01 2.95 7.62
C ALA A 234 13.25 1.66 6.82
N GLY A 235 12.21 0.87 6.58
CA GLY A 235 12.26 -0.38 5.81
C GLY A 235 12.35 -0.21 4.30
N ARG A 236 12.40 1.02 3.76
CA ARG A 236 12.54 1.24 2.32
C ARG A 236 13.89 0.72 1.83
N MET A 237 13.86 0.03 0.69
CA MET A 237 15.08 -0.47 0.03
C MET A 237 15.97 0.69 -0.45
N ASP A 238 15.36 1.80 -0.86
CA ASP A 238 16.07 3.01 -1.27
C ASP A 238 16.57 3.78 -0.03
N ARG A 239 17.87 3.68 0.24
CA ARG A 239 18.53 4.36 1.35
C ARG A 239 18.56 5.88 1.18
N GLN A 240 18.59 6.38 -0.06
CA GLN A 240 18.52 7.82 -0.30
C GLN A 240 17.14 8.36 0.07
N ALA A 241 16.06 7.61 -0.21
CA ALA A 241 14.72 7.98 0.23
C ALA A 241 14.62 8.06 1.76
N VAL A 242 15.22 7.12 2.50
CA VAL A 242 15.26 7.16 3.97
C VAL A 242 16.00 8.40 4.48
N LEU A 243 17.16 8.72 3.88
CA LEU A 243 17.94 9.92 4.24
C LEU A 243 17.20 11.22 3.88
N ASN A 244 16.46 11.26 2.78
CA ASN A 244 15.64 12.42 2.41
C ASN A 244 14.50 12.64 3.42
N ILE A 245 13.89 11.56 3.94
CA ILE A 245 12.90 11.63 5.02
C ILE A 245 13.54 12.12 6.31
N ALA A 246 14.72 11.59 6.66
CA ALA A 246 15.47 12.05 7.84
C ALA A 246 15.81 13.55 7.74
N ALA A 247 16.27 14.00 6.57
CA ALA A 247 16.54 15.40 6.32
C ALA A 247 15.27 16.26 6.48
N ALA A 248 14.13 15.85 5.90
CA ALA A 248 12.88 16.59 6.04
C ALA A 248 12.42 16.70 7.51
N LEU A 249 12.56 15.63 8.30
CA LEU A 249 12.26 15.64 9.73
C LEU A 249 13.22 16.54 10.53
N ASP A 250 14.50 16.54 10.18
CA ASP A 250 15.52 17.38 10.81
C ASP A 250 15.27 18.88 10.55
N HIS A 251 14.99 19.24 9.29
CA HIS A 251 14.66 20.62 8.90
C HIS A 251 13.38 21.13 9.58
N ALA A 252 12.46 20.23 9.94
CA ALA A 252 11.25 20.54 10.69
C ALA A 252 11.46 20.59 12.22
N GLY A 253 12.70 20.45 12.70
CA GLY A 253 13.04 20.51 14.12
C GLY A 253 12.54 19.30 14.91
N ARG A 254 12.55 18.10 14.31
CA ARG A 254 12.04 16.86 14.93
C ARG A 254 13.14 15.81 15.16
N PRO A 255 14.18 16.13 15.95
CA PRO A 255 15.37 15.30 16.08
C PRO A 255 15.09 13.92 16.72
N GLU A 256 14.04 13.78 17.53
CA GLU A 256 13.65 12.50 18.13
C GLU A 256 13.16 11.51 17.07
N ASP A 257 12.38 12.00 16.10
CA ASP A 257 11.85 11.17 15.02
C ASP A 257 12.93 10.85 13.98
N VAL A 258 13.89 11.75 13.76
CA VAL A 258 15.11 11.47 12.98
C VAL A 258 15.90 10.33 13.62
N SER A 259 16.20 10.46 14.92
CA SER A 259 16.94 9.45 15.68
C SER A 259 16.23 8.10 15.65
N PHE A 260 14.90 8.10 15.81
CA PHE A 260 14.08 6.90 15.72
C PHE A 260 14.14 6.25 14.33
N LEU A 261 13.98 7.04 13.27
CA LEU A 261 14.01 6.55 11.89
C LEU A 261 15.35 5.92 11.54
N LEU A 262 16.46 6.60 11.88
CA LEU A 262 17.81 6.11 11.58
C LEU A 262 18.16 4.87 12.41
N ALA A 263 17.77 4.83 13.69
CA ALA A 263 17.93 3.63 14.52
C ALA A 263 17.15 2.44 13.95
N ALA A 264 15.92 2.66 13.51
CA ALA A 264 15.11 1.63 12.87
C ALA A 264 15.71 1.17 11.53
N ALA A 265 16.33 2.06 10.76
CA ALA A 265 16.96 1.73 9.48
C ALA A 265 18.32 1.01 9.62
N GLN A 266 19.00 1.22 10.75
CA GLN A 266 20.27 0.58 11.11
C GLN A 266 20.09 -0.78 11.79
N ALA A 267 18.92 -1.05 12.38
CA ALA A 267 18.61 -2.37 12.91
C ALA A 267 18.68 -3.38 11.76
N PRO A 268 19.70 -4.28 11.72
CA PRO A 268 19.81 -5.23 10.65
C PRO A 268 18.55 -6.10 10.65
N GLU A 269 17.98 -6.38 9.46
CA GLU A 269 17.30 -7.67 9.29
C GLU A 269 18.25 -8.72 9.87
N ALA A 270 17.77 -9.54 10.81
CA ALA A 270 18.54 -10.67 11.33
C ALA A 270 18.90 -11.57 10.14
N ALA A 271 20.03 -11.27 9.51
CA ALA A 271 20.48 -11.86 8.27
C ALA A 271 20.93 -13.29 8.53
N GLY A 272 20.46 -14.21 7.69
CA GLY A 272 21.39 -15.01 6.90
C GLY A 272 22.53 -15.72 7.63
N VAL A 273 22.28 -16.40 8.75
CA VAL A 273 23.22 -17.38 9.33
C VAL A 273 22.57 -18.77 9.35
N ALA A 274 22.54 -19.40 8.17
CA ALA A 274 22.48 -20.86 8.03
C ALA A 274 22.94 -21.34 6.63
N ARG A 275 23.69 -20.54 5.86
CA ARG A 275 24.41 -21.03 4.68
C ARG A 275 25.89 -21.12 4.99
N SER A 276 26.28 -22.19 5.67
CA SER A 276 27.59 -22.86 5.58
C SER A 276 27.61 -24.02 6.55
N ARG A 277 27.46 -25.24 6.03
CA ARG A 277 28.15 -26.40 6.60
C ARG A 277 28.80 -27.17 5.44
N PRO A 278 30.13 -27.26 5.38
CA PRO A 278 30.83 -28.17 4.50
C PRO A 278 30.91 -29.56 5.13
N GLY A 279 31.17 -30.59 4.31
CA GLY A 279 31.68 -31.88 4.77
C GLY A 279 30.79 -33.06 4.40
N GLY A 280 31.09 -33.66 3.25
CA GLY A 280 31.13 -35.12 3.16
C GLY A 280 32.44 -35.64 3.77
#